data_AF-A0A2E5E9Z6-F1
#
_entry.id   AF-A0A2E5E9Z6-F1
#
_cell.length_a   1.000
_cell.length_b   1.000
_cell.length_c   1.000
_cell.angle_alpha   90.00
_cell.angle_beta   90.00
_cell.angle_gamma   90.00
#
_symmetry.space_group_name_H-M   'P 1'
#
loop_
_entity.id
_entity.type
_entity.pdbx_description
1 polymer ?
#
loop_
_entity_poly.entity_id
_entity_poly.type
_entity_poly.pdbx_seq_one_letter_code
_entity_poly.pdbx_strand_id
1 'polypeptide(L)'
;MVVIVIIGLLLAIAVPVMGRIEAKSRAVEELSCARATVSAWRDYALARDGEVLKGYYPQSQPSEEPLFDFNGDLIGPGPTQERWFWRLTPYLDDAKRTLYPSALKEFRRQNIDVPNHQYVATLYPAFGLNGEWVGGQGEQLTNALYAIYQYGDLDSCPWIRRLSDIKHTSKLIIFSSARFGDTSESGMASEAVEGFHRIESPYHPSNGFRWAAASGGNGVLDTMTQDPADHGYVSARHDGKAVTAMADGSTSLETLSQMADMRRWADMAWKRDWVLMD
;
A
#
# COMPACT_ATOMS: atom_id res chain seq x y z
N MET A 1 -16.40 51.18 -3.59
CA MET A 1 -16.36 50.59 -2.24
C MET A 1 -17.28 49.38 -2.11
N VAL A 2 -18.60 49.49 -2.37
CA VAL A 2 -19.56 48.36 -2.25
C VAL A 2 -19.18 47.11 -3.06
N VAL A 3 -18.73 47.27 -4.30
CA VAL A 3 -18.33 46.15 -5.17
C VAL A 3 -17.14 45.36 -4.61
N ILE A 4 -16.15 46.06 -4.03
CA ILE A 4 -14.96 45.42 -3.45
C ILE A 4 -15.34 44.62 -2.19
N VAL A 5 -16.27 45.15 -1.39
CA VAL A 5 -16.81 44.47 -0.20
C VAL A 5 -17.57 43.19 -0.60
N ILE A 6 -18.41 43.27 -1.63
CA ILE A 6 -19.16 42.10 -2.13
C ILE A 6 -18.20 41.04 -2.69
N ILE A 7 -17.22 41.44 -3.51
CA ILE A 7 -16.22 40.50 -4.07
C ILE A 7 -15.40 39.85 -2.94
N GLY A 8 -14.95 40.64 -1.96
CA GLY A 8 -14.20 40.12 -0.80
C GLY A 8 -15.01 39.10 0.00
N LEU A 9 -16.30 39.37 0.23
CA LEU A 9 -17.21 38.45 0.91
C LEU A 9 -17.41 37.15 0.11
N LEU A 10 -17.62 37.24 -1.20
CA LEU A 10 -17.80 36.07 -2.07
C LEU A 10 -16.54 35.20 -2.11
N LEU A 11 -15.36 35.81 -2.22
CA LEU A 11 -14.08 35.08 -2.20
C LEU A 11 -13.84 34.39 -0.85
N ALA A 12 -14.17 35.05 0.26
CA ALA A 12 -14.04 34.48 1.60
C ALA A 12 -14.89 33.20 1.79
N ILE A 13 -16.03 33.11 1.12
CA ILE A 13 -16.90 31.92 1.16
C ILE A 13 -16.46 30.86 0.13
N ALA A 14 -16.03 31.28 -1.06
CA ALA A 14 -15.71 30.36 -2.16
C ALA A 14 -14.43 29.54 -1.90
N VAL A 15 -13.38 30.18 -1.33
CA VAL A 15 -12.07 29.53 -1.16
C VAL A 15 -12.11 28.29 -0.26
N PRO A 16 -12.74 28.32 0.95
CA PRO A 16 -12.84 27.12 1.79
C PRO A 16 -13.64 25.99 1.17
N VAL A 17 -14.68 26.32 0.39
CA VAL A 17 -15.51 25.32 -0.31
C VAL A 17 -14.69 24.62 -1.40
N MET A 18 -13.93 25.39 -2.18
CA MET A 18 -13.08 24.85 -3.23
C MET A 18 -11.99 23.92 -2.66
N GLY A 19 -11.34 24.29 -1.56
CA GLY A 19 -10.36 23.43 -0.90
C GLY A 19 -10.95 22.09 -0.43
N ARG A 20 -12.19 22.08 0.10
CA ARG A 20 -12.89 20.85 0.47
C ARG A 20 -13.26 19.99 -0.73
N ILE A 21 -13.70 20.62 -1.82
CA ILE A 21 -14.01 19.91 -3.08
C ILE A 21 -12.75 19.27 -3.64
N GLU A 22 -11.63 19.98 -3.68
CA GLU A 22 -10.35 19.44 -4.13
C GLU A 22 -9.89 18.26 -3.29
N ALA A 23 -9.95 18.37 -1.96
CA ALA A 23 -9.57 17.28 -1.05
C ALA A 23 -10.42 16.03 -1.29
N LYS A 24 -11.75 16.17 -1.42
CA LYS A 24 -12.64 15.04 -1.72
C LYS A 24 -12.43 14.50 -3.13
N SER A 25 -12.15 15.36 -4.12
CA SER A 25 -11.84 14.95 -5.48
C SER A 25 -10.57 14.08 -5.53
N ARG A 26 -9.51 14.47 -4.82
CA ARG A 26 -8.29 13.66 -4.69
C ARG A 26 -8.57 12.29 -4.07
N ALA A 27 -9.39 12.23 -3.03
CA ALA A 27 -9.79 10.96 -2.42
C ALA A 27 -10.56 10.06 -3.40
N VAL A 28 -11.47 10.62 -4.19
CA VAL A 28 -12.24 9.89 -5.21
C VAL A 28 -11.35 9.39 -6.34
N GLU A 29 -10.41 10.22 -6.81
CA GLU A 29 -9.42 9.82 -7.81
C GLU A 29 -8.56 8.66 -7.28
N GLU A 30 -8.05 8.77 -6.07
CA GLU A 30 -7.20 7.73 -5.47
C GLU A 30 -7.97 6.42 -5.22
N LEU A 31 -9.26 6.47 -4.86
CA LEU A 31 -10.14 5.29 -4.81
C LEU A 31 -10.31 4.63 -6.18
N SER A 32 -10.38 5.42 -7.26
CA SER A 32 -10.44 4.89 -8.63
C SER A 32 -9.12 4.24 -9.03
N CYS A 33 -7.99 4.88 -8.70
CA CYS A 33 -6.67 4.33 -8.94
C CYS A 33 -6.43 3.03 -8.15
N ALA A 34 -6.88 2.96 -6.89
CA ALA A 34 -6.83 1.76 -6.08
C ALA A 34 -7.65 0.61 -6.69
N ARG A 35 -8.83 0.92 -7.25
CA ARG A 35 -9.66 -0.05 -7.96
C ARG A 35 -8.98 -0.58 -9.22
N ALA A 36 -8.36 0.30 -10.01
CA ALA A 36 -7.57 -0.09 -11.17
C ALA A 36 -6.38 -0.97 -10.77
N THR A 37 -5.70 -0.63 -9.66
CA THR A 37 -4.54 -1.37 -9.14
C THR A 37 -4.92 -2.78 -8.72
N VAL A 38 -6.02 -2.95 -7.96
CA VAL A 38 -6.46 -4.30 -7.56
C VAL A 38 -7.07 -5.09 -8.72
N SER A 39 -7.65 -4.43 -9.72
CA SER A 39 -8.11 -5.10 -10.95
C SER A 39 -6.93 -5.66 -11.74
N ALA A 40 -5.88 -4.84 -11.94
CA ALA A 40 -4.63 -5.27 -12.54
C ALA A 40 -3.97 -6.43 -11.77
N TRP A 41 -4.08 -6.45 -10.45
CA TRP A 41 -3.55 -7.55 -9.63
C TRP A 41 -4.31 -8.86 -9.86
N ARG A 42 -5.62 -8.80 -10.09
CA ARG A 42 -6.42 -9.96 -10.49
C ARG A 42 -6.06 -10.41 -11.90
N ASP A 43 -5.92 -9.48 -12.84
CA ASP A 43 -5.54 -9.80 -14.22
C ASP A 43 -4.15 -10.44 -14.29
N TYR A 44 -3.20 -9.94 -13.49
CA TYR A 44 -1.89 -10.57 -13.28
C TYR A 44 -2.02 -12.02 -12.88
N ALA A 45 -2.86 -12.31 -11.89
CA ALA A 45 -3.03 -13.65 -11.36
C ALA A 45 -3.81 -14.56 -12.32
N LEU A 46 -4.83 -14.04 -13.02
CA LEU A 46 -5.56 -14.77 -14.05
C LEU A 46 -4.65 -15.17 -15.21
N ALA A 47 -3.69 -14.33 -15.59
CA ALA A 47 -2.68 -14.64 -16.59
C ALA A 47 -1.67 -15.72 -16.14
N ARG A 48 -1.66 -16.09 -14.85
CA ARG A 48 -0.71 -17.03 -14.23
C ARG A 48 -1.42 -18.16 -13.48
N ASP A 49 -2.50 -18.68 -14.06
CA ASP A 49 -3.28 -19.81 -13.50
C ASP A 49 -3.70 -19.58 -12.03
N GLY A 50 -4.03 -18.33 -11.71
CA GLY A 50 -4.46 -17.88 -10.40
C GLY A 50 -3.32 -17.59 -9.42
N GLU A 51 -2.04 -17.72 -9.76
CA GLU A 51 -0.94 -17.35 -8.86
C GLU A 51 -0.95 -15.85 -8.57
N VAL A 52 -1.05 -15.48 -7.29
CA VAL A 52 -1.10 -14.07 -6.91
C VAL A 52 0.28 -13.43 -6.95
N LEU A 53 0.31 -12.13 -7.24
CA LEU A 53 1.52 -11.32 -7.23
C LEU A 53 2.21 -11.37 -5.86
N LYS A 54 3.50 -11.72 -5.83
CA LYS A 54 4.31 -11.68 -4.59
C LYS A 54 4.68 -10.24 -4.29
N GLY A 55 4.74 -9.87 -3.01
CA GLY A 55 5.18 -8.52 -2.61
C GLY A 55 6.66 -8.29 -2.85
N TYR A 56 7.45 -9.35 -2.72
CA TYR A 56 8.88 -9.33 -2.93
C TYR A 56 9.37 -10.64 -3.56
N TYR A 57 10.24 -10.50 -4.56
CA TYR A 57 10.89 -11.54 -5.33
C TYR A 57 12.38 -11.48 -5.01
N PRO A 58 12.95 -12.46 -4.28
CA PRO A 58 14.36 -12.46 -3.97
C PRO A 58 15.19 -12.53 -5.26
N GLN A 59 16.43 -12.04 -5.23
CA GLN A 59 17.35 -12.09 -6.39
C GLN A 59 17.53 -13.52 -6.97
N SER A 60 17.34 -14.56 -6.15
CA SER A 60 17.36 -15.96 -6.56
C SER A 60 16.16 -16.38 -7.44
N GLN A 61 15.10 -15.58 -7.49
CA GLN A 61 13.89 -15.78 -8.30
C GLN A 61 13.67 -14.54 -9.20
N PRO A 62 14.54 -14.31 -10.21
CA PRO A 62 14.37 -13.18 -11.12
C PRO A 62 13.07 -13.31 -11.93
N SER A 63 12.63 -12.20 -12.52
CA SER A 63 11.50 -12.24 -13.45
C SER A 63 11.85 -13.11 -14.66
N GLU A 64 10.99 -14.07 -15.00
CA GLU A 64 11.14 -14.87 -16.22
C GLU A 64 10.81 -14.04 -17.48
N GLU A 65 9.91 -13.07 -17.33
CA GLU A 65 9.51 -12.13 -18.37
C GLU A 65 10.32 -10.83 -18.29
N PRO A 66 10.70 -10.23 -19.44
CA PRO A 66 11.35 -8.93 -19.46
C PRO A 66 10.44 -7.86 -18.89
N LEU A 67 10.97 -7.05 -17.99
CA LEU A 67 10.27 -5.92 -17.36
C LEU A 67 10.70 -4.63 -18.04
N PHE A 68 9.75 -3.74 -18.31
CA PHE A 68 9.98 -2.46 -18.97
C PHE A 68 9.55 -1.33 -18.07
N ASP A 69 10.33 -0.24 -18.08
CA ASP A 69 9.97 0.97 -17.38
C ASP A 69 8.89 1.76 -18.12
N PHE A 70 8.52 2.92 -17.60
CA PHE A 70 7.45 3.70 -18.23
C PHE A 70 7.81 4.36 -19.57
N ASN A 71 9.08 4.35 -19.95
CA ASN A 71 9.55 4.82 -21.26
C ASN A 71 9.72 3.67 -22.25
N GLY A 72 9.51 2.43 -21.81
CA GLY A 72 9.74 1.22 -22.62
C GLY A 72 11.18 0.72 -22.56
N ASP A 73 12.01 1.25 -21.67
CA ASP A 73 13.39 0.79 -21.51
C ASP A 73 13.42 -0.50 -20.68
N LEU A 74 14.29 -1.44 -21.06
CA LEU A 74 14.43 -2.71 -20.36
C LEU A 74 15.01 -2.49 -18.95
N ILE A 75 14.36 -3.07 -17.95
CA ILE A 75 14.80 -3.02 -16.57
C ILE A 75 15.83 -4.12 -16.33
N GLY A 76 17.06 -3.72 -16.00
CA GLY A 76 18.13 -4.65 -15.64
C GLY A 76 17.90 -5.38 -14.30
N PRO A 77 18.62 -6.48 -14.06
CA PRO A 77 18.53 -7.22 -12.80
C PRO A 77 18.97 -6.35 -11.61
N GLY A 78 18.37 -6.60 -10.45
CA GLY A 78 18.71 -5.91 -9.20
C GLY A 78 17.47 -5.54 -8.37
N PRO A 79 17.65 -4.70 -7.34
CA PRO A 79 16.60 -4.34 -6.38
C PRO A 79 15.31 -3.80 -7.00
N THR A 80 15.41 -3.18 -8.18
CA THR A 80 14.26 -2.70 -8.97
C THR A 80 13.32 -3.83 -9.38
N GLN A 81 13.85 -5.01 -9.67
CA GLN A 81 13.04 -6.18 -10.04
C GLN A 81 12.55 -6.99 -8.84
N GLU A 82 12.98 -6.68 -7.62
CA GLU A 82 12.59 -7.48 -6.46
C GLU A 82 11.19 -7.10 -5.97
N ARG A 83 10.73 -5.88 -6.24
CA ARG A 83 9.40 -5.43 -5.82
C ARG A 83 8.34 -5.82 -6.85
N TRP A 84 7.11 -5.96 -6.40
CA TRP A 84 5.95 -6.29 -7.23
C TRP A 84 5.67 -5.28 -8.35
N PHE A 85 6.11 -4.02 -8.19
CA PHE A 85 5.72 -2.86 -8.98
C PHE A 85 5.75 -3.09 -10.51
N TRP A 86 6.92 -3.40 -11.07
CA TRP A 86 7.09 -3.53 -12.52
C TRP A 86 6.43 -4.76 -13.13
N ARG A 87 6.05 -5.75 -12.30
CA ARG A 87 5.26 -6.91 -12.77
C ARG A 87 3.78 -6.57 -12.92
N LEU A 88 3.31 -5.56 -12.19
CA LEU A 88 1.92 -5.12 -12.27
C LEU A 88 1.69 -4.09 -13.38
N THR A 89 2.69 -3.27 -13.72
CA THR A 89 2.56 -2.18 -14.69
C THR A 89 2.00 -2.60 -16.06
N PRO A 90 2.30 -3.79 -16.64
CA PRO A 90 1.73 -4.18 -17.93
C PRO A 90 0.21 -4.41 -17.91
N TYR A 91 -0.37 -4.59 -16.72
CA TYR A 91 -1.80 -4.81 -16.52
C TYR A 91 -2.58 -3.51 -16.26
N LEU A 92 -1.91 -2.35 -16.36
CA LEU A 92 -2.48 -1.03 -16.12
C LEU A 92 -2.48 -0.20 -17.41
N ASP A 93 -3.64 0.34 -17.79
CA ASP A 93 -3.77 1.21 -18.96
C ASP A 93 -2.89 2.48 -18.86
N ASP A 94 -2.91 3.14 -17.70
CA ASP A 94 -2.05 4.28 -17.37
C ASP A 94 -1.38 4.04 -16.02
N ALA A 95 -0.31 3.26 -16.04
CA ALA A 95 0.43 2.88 -14.83
C ALA A 95 0.99 4.10 -14.09
N LYS A 96 1.48 5.13 -14.79
CA LYS A 96 2.00 6.36 -14.17
C LYS A 96 0.91 7.08 -13.38
N ARG A 97 -0.24 7.36 -13.97
CA ARG A 97 -1.32 8.07 -13.25
C ARG A 97 -1.98 7.20 -12.19
N THR A 98 -2.04 5.90 -12.40
CA THR A 98 -2.65 4.97 -11.44
C THR A 98 -1.80 4.83 -10.18
N LEU A 99 -0.49 4.61 -10.33
CA LEU A 99 0.41 4.40 -9.19
C LEU A 99 0.91 5.73 -8.58
N TYR A 100 0.74 6.85 -9.28
CA TYR A 100 1.01 8.22 -8.80
C TYR A 100 -0.15 9.17 -9.11
N PRO A 101 -1.27 9.03 -8.37
CA PRO A 101 -2.46 9.87 -8.54
C PRO A 101 -2.17 11.31 -8.09
N SER A 102 -3.16 12.21 -8.22
CA SER A 102 -2.98 13.62 -7.86
C SER A 102 -2.46 13.86 -6.42
N ALA A 103 -2.70 12.95 -5.49
CA ALA A 103 -2.13 13.01 -4.14
C ALA A 103 -0.59 13.00 -4.13
N LEU A 104 0.04 12.31 -5.10
CA LEU A 104 1.50 12.20 -5.27
C LEU A 104 2.00 13.04 -6.46
N LYS A 105 1.22 14.02 -6.95
CA LYS A 105 1.53 14.77 -8.18
C LYS A 105 2.91 15.42 -8.15
N GLU A 106 3.28 16.02 -7.01
CA GLU A 106 4.57 16.70 -6.89
C GLU A 106 5.72 15.69 -6.87
N PHE A 107 5.57 14.61 -6.10
CA PHE A 107 6.54 13.51 -6.08
C PHE A 107 6.73 12.92 -7.47
N ARG A 108 5.64 12.67 -8.21
CA ARG A 108 5.67 12.17 -9.58
C ARG A 108 6.47 13.08 -10.49
N ARG A 109 6.19 14.39 -10.45
CA ARG A 109 6.89 15.37 -11.29
C ARG A 109 8.40 15.39 -11.04
N GLN A 110 8.80 15.26 -9.77
CA GLN A 110 10.21 15.37 -9.37
C GLN A 110 10.99 14.07 -9.58
N ASN A 111 10.35 12.91 -9.43
CA ASN A 111 11.05 11.62 -9.31
C ASN A 111 10.65 10.57 -10.36
N ILE A 112 9.49 10.73 -11.01
CA ILE A 112 8.92 9.73 -11.93
C ILE A 112 8.88 10.24 -13.36
N ASP A 113 8.52 11.52 -13.55
CA ASP A 113 8.49 12.19 -14.86
C ASP A 113 9.90 12.62 -15.32
N VAL A 114 10.93 11.93 -14.84
CA VAL A 114 12.35 12.16 -15.11
C VAL A 114 13.03 10.89 -15.63
N PRO A 115 14.18 10.99 -16.31
CA PRO A 115 14.98 9.83 -16.68
C PRO A 115 15.43 9.03 -15.44
N ASN A 116 15.72 7.74 -15.62
CA ASN A 116 16.26 6.85 -14.58
C ASN A 116 15.39 6.68 -13.32
N HIS A 117 14.06 6.75 -13.48
CA HIS A 117 13.10 6.62 -12.38
C HIS A 117 12.91 5.17 -11.89
N GLN A 118 13.57 4.18 -12.51
CA GLN A 118 13.16 2.78 -12.40
C GLN A 118 13.16 2.29 -10.95
N TYR A 119 14.21 2.61 -10.19
CA TYR A 119 14.32 2.21 -8.79
C TYR A 119 13.35 2.99 -7.88
N VAL A 120 13.34 4.32 -7.99
CA VAL A 120 12.52 5.20 -7.13
C VAL A 120 11.04 4.92 -7.31
N ALA A 121 10.61 4.60 -8.54
CA ALA A 121 9.23 4.24 -8.81
C ALA A 121 8.78 3.05 -7.96
N THR A 122 9.62 2.02 -7.86
CA THR A 122 9.29 0.83 -7.05
C THR A 122 9.22 1.10 -5.56
N LEU A 123 9.87 2.16 -5.06
CA LEU A 123 9.93 2.44 -3.63
C LEU A 123 8.68 3.16 -3.13
N TYR A 124 8.19 4.14 -3.90
CA TYR A 124 7.15 5.07 -3.48
C TYR A 124 5.85 5.02 -4.33
N PRO A 125 5.32 3.84 -4.73
CA PRO A 125 3.97 3.81 -5.28
C PRO A 125 2.95 4.32 -4.26
N ALA A 126 1.86 4.93 -4.72
CA ALA A 126 0.81 5.43 -3.83
C ALA A 126 0.22 4.34 -2.92
N PHE A 127 0.18 3.11 -3.42
CA PHE A 127 -0.39 1.95 -2.76
C PHE A 127 0.69 0.92 -2.42
N GLY A 128 0.71 0.48 -1.16
CA GLY A 128 1.52 -0.65 -0.72
C GLY A 128 0.73 -1.95 -0.77
N LEU A 129 1.40 -3.03 -1.14
CA LEU A 129 0.81 -4.37 -1.15
C LEU A 129 0.85 -4.97 0.27
N ASN A 130 -0.24 -5.63 0.67
CA ASN A 130 -0.29 -6.57 1.80
C ASN A 130 0.49 -7.86 1.45
N GLY A 131 1.78 -7.71 1.16
CA GLY A 131 2.63 -8.82 0.74
C GLY A 131 2.90 -9.82 1.87
N GLU A 132 2.70 -9.41 3.13
CA GLU A 132 2.89 -10.28 4.30
C GLU A 132 1.91 -11.48 4.26
N TRP A 133 0.63 -11.22 3.97
CA TRP A 133 -0.43 -12.22 3.98
C TRP A 133 -0.93 -12.62 2.58
N VAL A 134 -0.53 -11.89 1.54
CA VAL A 134 -0.89 -12.14 0.14
C VAL A 134 0.36 -12.19 -0.73
N GLY A 135 0.63 -13.33 -1.35
CA GLY A 135 1.77 -13.54 -2.25
C GLY A 135 3.12 -13.73 -1.56
N GLY A 136 3.29 -13.23 -0.34
CA GLY A 136 4.52 -13.36 0.45
C GLY A 136 5.55 -12.27 0.15
N GLN A 137 6.43 -12.02 1.12
CA GLN A 137 7.56 -11.08 1.04
C GLN A 137 8.88 -11.79 0.69
N GLY A 138 8.81 -12.83 -0.14
CA GLY A 138 9.96 -13.67 -0.50
C GLY A 138 10.33 -14.72 0.55
N GLU A 139 11.25 -15.60 0.15
CA GLU A 139 11.65 -16.82 0.85
C GLU A 139 12.96 -16.62 1.64
N GLN A 140 13.06 -15.52 2.38
CA GLN A 140 14.22 -15.21 3.22
C GLN A 140 13.89 -15.45 4.69
N LEU A 141 14.85 -15.96 5.47
CA LEU A 141 14.64 -16.22 6.90
C LEU A 141 14.47 -14.96 7.75
N THR A 142 14.79 -13.79 7.20
CA THR A 142 14.48 -12.48 7.76
C THR A 142 12.99 -12.16 7.71
N ASN A 143 12.22 -12.81 6.84
CA ASN A 143 10.76 -12.77 6.84
C ASN A 143 10.25 -13.75 7.91
N ALA A 144 9.72 -13.22 9.01
CA ALA A 144 9.23 -14.01 10.13
C ALA A 144 8.17 -15.05 9.72
N LEU A 145 7.23 -14.69 8.84
CA LEU A 145 6.21 -15.62 8.33
C LEU A 145 6.81 -16.77 7.54
N TYR A 146 7.82 -16.49 6.71
CA TYR A 146 8.52 -17.53 5.96
C TYR A 146 9.34 -18.44 6.89
N ALA A 147 10.06 -17.87 7.86
CA ALA A 147 10.81 -18.64 8.83
C ALA A 147 9.91 -19.56 9.66
N ILE A 148 8.75 -19.06 10.09
CA ILE A 148 7.73 -19.84 10.79
C ILE A 148 7.17 -20.94 9.90
N TYR A 149 6.86 -20.65 8.64
CA TYR A 149 6.38 -21.68 7.72
C TYR A 149 7.41 -22.78 7.47
N GLN A 150 8.67 -22.40 7.29
CA GLN A 150 9.75 -23.33 6.95
C GLN A 150 10.22 -24.19 8.14
N TYR A 151 10.13 -23.66 9.38
CA TYR A 151 10.71 -24.29 10.57
C TYR A 151 9.76 -24.42 11.77
N GLY A 152 8.55 -23.86 11.70
CA GLY A 152 7.58 -23.79 12.79
C GLY A 152 6.48 -24.85 12.71
N ASP A 153 6.75 -25.99 12.06
CA ASP A 153 5.82 -27.12 11.92
C ASP A 153 4.41 -26.73 11.43
N LEU A 154 4.32 -25.74 10.53
CA LEU A 154 3.04 -25.39 9.91
C LEU A 154 2.68 -26.38 8.79
N ASP A 155 1.53 -27.03 8.93
CA ASP A 155 0.97 -27.95 7.92
C ASP A 155 0.66 -27.27 6.57
N SER A 156 0.51 -25.95 6.56
CA SER A 156 0.15 -25.19 5.37
C SER A 156 0.73 -23.78 5.35
N CYS A 157 0.89 -23.26 4.14
CA CYS A 157 1.40 -21.91 3.91
C CYS A 157 0.44 -20.87 4.52
N PRO A 158 0.92 -19.99 5.42
CA PRO A 158 0.06 -19.05 6.15
C PRO A 158 -0.36 -17.81 5.33
N TRP A 159 0.20 -17.61 4.13
CA TRP A 159 -0.22 -16.55 3.21
C TRP A 159 -0.89 -17.13 1.95
N ILE A 160 -1.72 -16.30 1.32
CA ILE A 160 -2.41 -16.64 0.09
C ILE A 160 -1.40 -16.74 -1.06
N ARG A 161 -1.44 -17.84 -1.83
CA ARG A 161 -0.62 -18.03 -3.03
C ARG A 161 -1.43 -18.07 -4.32
N ARG A 162 -2.71 -18.46 -4.25
CA ARG A 162 -3.61 -18.45 -5.40
C ARG A 162 -4.89 -17.68 -5.12
N LEU A 163 -5.47 -17.09 -6.17
CA LEU A 163 -6.76 -16.41 -6.09
C LEU A 163 -7.87 -17.34 -5.56
N SER A 164 -7.81 -18.63 -5.91
CA SER A 164 -8.77 -19.65 -5.47
C SER A 164 -8.74 -19.91 -3.97
N ASP A 165 -7.65 -19.52 -3.28
CA ASP A 165 -7.46 -19.80 -1.85
C ASP A 165 -8.18 -18.75 -0.98
N ILE A 166 -8.62 -17.63 -1.58
CA ILE A 166 -9.23 -16.51 -0.87
C ILE A 166 -10.71 -16.80 -0.57
N LYS A 167 -11.06 -16.87 0.71
CA LYS A 167 -12.42 -17.13 1.19
C LYS A 167 -13.21 -15.84 1.41
N HIS A 168 -12.57 -14.77 1.90
CA HIS A 168 -13.24 -13.52 2.27
C HIS A 168 -12.83 -12.36 1.36
N THR A 169 -13.15 -12.49 0.07
CA THR A 169 -12.70 -11.55 -0.98
C THR A 169 -13.12 -10.09 -0.74
N SER A 170 -14.26 -9.84 -0.10
CA SER A 170 -14.76 -8.49 0.19
C SER A 170 -14.16 -7.83 1.44
N LYS A 171 -13.30 -8.54 2.17
CA LYS A 171 -12.68 -8.06 3.43
C LYS A 171 -11.16 -8.02 3.35
N LEU A 172 -10.57 -8.97 2.61
CA LEU A 172 -9.12 -9.09 2.48
C LEU A 172 -8.55 -7.88 1.73
N ILE A 173 -7.81 -7.04 2.44
CA ILE A 173 -7.06 -5.91 1.90
C ILE A 173 -5.89 -6.46 1.09
N ILE A 174 -5.85 -6.09 -0.18
CA ILE A 174 -4.72 -6.36 -1.08
C ILE A 174 -3.79 -5.15 -1.12
N PHE A 175 -4.36 -3.96 -1.28
CA PHE A 175 -3.62 -2.70 -1.33
C PHE A 175 -4.20 -1.68 -0.36
N SER A 176 -3.34 -0.81 0.16
CA SER A 176 -3.75 0.41 0.87
C SER A 176 -2.85 1.57 0.51
N SER A 177 -3.35 2.80 0.61
CA SER A 177 -2.49 4.00 0.56
C SER A 177 -1.38 3.87 1.60
N ALA A 178 -0.15 4.12 1.18
CA ALA A 178 1.03 3.84 1.99
C ALA A 178 2.00 5.03 2.01
N ARG A 179 2.85 5.14 3.02
CA ARG A 179 3.87 6.17 3.17
C ARG A 179 5.15 5.60 3.76
N PHE A 180 6.27 6.26 3.50
CA PHE A 180 7.58 5.87 3.98
C PHE A 180 8.33 7.07 4.56
N GLY A 181 9.26 6.83 5.46
CA GLY A 181 10.01 7.87 6.16
C GLY A 181 11.20 7.19 6.81
N ASP A 182 12.40 7.61 6.44
CA ASP A 182 13.63 7.06 6.99
C ASP A 182 13.95 7.77 8.30
N THR A 183 14.06 7.01 9.38
CA THR A 183 14.53 7.48 10.69
C THR A 183 16.02 7.20 10.93
N SER A 184 16.76 6.67 9.95
CA SER A 184 18.11 6.14 10.18
C SER A 184 19.11 6.43 9.06
N GLU A 185 19.72 7.61 9.09
CA GLU A 185 21.18 7.74 8.85
C GLU A 185 21.80 9.07 9.36
N SER A 186 20.98 10.09 9.66
CA SER A 186 21.50 11.41 10.06
C SER A 186 20.89 12.03 11.32
N GLY A 187 20.02 11.32 12.05
CA GLY A 187 19.37 11.87 13.25
C GLY A 187 18.45 13.07 13.00
N MET A 188 18.20 13.42 11.73
CA MET A 188 17.13 14.31 11.31
C MET A 188 15.97 13.45 10.84
N ALA A 189 14.79 13.64 11.45
CA ALA A 189 13.56 13.07 10.94
C ALA A 189 13.37 13.57 9.50
N SER A 190 13.53 12.70 8.51
CA SER A 190 13.06 13.00 7.16
C SER A 190 11.54 13.01 7.22
N GLU A 191 10.92 14.08 6.74
CA GLU A 191 9.45 14.19 6.69
C GLU A 191 8.89 12.98 5.94
N ALA A 192 7.85 12.34 6.50
CA ALA A 192 7.26 11.16 5.88
C ALA A 192 6.80 11.49 4.45
N VAL A 193 7.31 10.72 3.48
CA VAL A 193 7.00 10.84 2.07
C VAL A 193 5.83 9.91 1.74
N GLU A 194 4.84 10.44 1.02
CA GLU A 194 3.72 9.65 0.55
C GLU A 194 4.16 8.64 -0.51
N GLY A 195 3.70 7.41 -0.35
CA GLY A 195 4.05 6.26 -1.18
C GLY A 195 4.94 5.27 -0.44
N PHE A 196 4.62 3.99 -0.55
CA PHE A 196 5.51 2.89 -0.17
C PHE A 196 5.04 1.58 -0.80
N HIS A 197 5.96 0.72 -1.19
CA HIS A 197 5.62 -0.54 -1.87
C HIS A 197 4.95 -1.60 -0.99
N ARG A 198 5.02 -1.50 0.34
CA ARG A 198 4.40 -2.49 1.22
C ARG A 198 3.59 -1.83 2.31
N ILE A 199 2.65 -2.58 2.84
CA ILE A 199 1.93 -2.28 4.07
C ILE A 199 2.01 -3.49 4.99
N GLU A 200 1.93 -3.23 6.28
CA GLU A 200 2.15 -4.20 7.32
C GLU A 200 0.96 -4.26 8.28
N SER A 201 0.49 -5.46 8.57
CA SER A 201 -0.68 -5.71 9.41
C SER A 201 -0.48 -5.24 10.87
N PRO A 202 -1.55 -4.97 11.63
CA PRO A 202 -1.47 -4.50 13.02
C PRO A 202 -0.79 -5.48 13.99
N TYR A 203 -0.86 -6.78 13.70
CA TYR A 203 -0.24 -7.81 14.53
C TYR A 203 0.89 -8.48 13.77
N HIS A 204 2.09 -8.43 14.35
CA HIS A 204 3.21 -9.20 13.87
C HIS A 204 2.92 -10.71 14.05
N PRO A 205 3.23 -11.56 13.05
CA PRO A 205 2.94 -13.00 13.11
C PRO A 205 3.45 -13.73 14.37
N SER A 206 4.54 -13.25 14.96
CA SER A 206 5.18 -13.84 16.15
C SER A 206 5.23 -12.96 17.40
N ASN A 207 5.05 -11.64 17.26
CA ASN A 207 5.41 -10.67 18.32
C ASN A 207 4.20 -9.89 18.85
N GLY A 208 2.98 -10.25 18.42
CA GLY A 208 1.76 -9.56 18.84
C GLY A 208 1.58 -8.20 18.18
N PHE A 209 0.85 -7.30 18.84
CA PHE A 209 0.49 -6.00 18.30
C PHE A 209 1.71 -5.10 18.06
N ARG A 210 1.87 -4.54 16.85
CA ARG A 210 3.02 -3.70 16.44
C ARG A 210 2.69 -2.27 16.03
N TRP A 211 1.41 -1.91 15.90
CA TRP A 211 1.03 -0.53 15.63
C TRP A 211 1.09 0.33 16.89
N ALA A 212 1.20 1.65 16.74
CA ALA A 212 1.16 2.60 17.83
C ALA A 212 -0.21 2.55 18.52
N ALA A 213 -0.18 2.41 19.84
CA ALA A 213 -1.37 2.39 20.68
C ALA A 213 -1.77 3.80 21.12
N ALA A 214 -3.07 4.03 21.28
CA ALA A 214 -3.57 5.26 21.86
C ALA A 214 -3.18 5.37 23.36
N SER A 215 -2.98 6.60 23.83
CA SER A 215 -2.70 6.89 25.25
C SER A 215 -3.79 6.28 26.14
N GLY A 216 -3.44 5.27 26.94
CA GLY A 216 -4.40 4.50 27.77
C GLY A 216 -4.57 3.03 27.39
N GLY A 217 -3.79 2.51 26.43
CA GLY A 217 -3.59 1.08 26.20
C GLY A 217 -4.71 0.34 25.48
N ASN A 218 -5.85 0.97 25.26
CA ASN A 218 -7.02 0.36 24.64
C ASN A 218 -7.23 0.91 23.22
N GLY A 219 -6.49 0.35 22.26
CA GLY A 219 -6.74 0.57 20.84
C GLY A 219 -5.63 1.26 20.08
N VAL A 220 -5.89 1.47 18.78
CA VAL A 220 -4.93 2.02 17.83
C VAL A 220 -4.96 3.53 17.90
N LEU A 221 -3.78 4.15 17.80
CA LEU A 221 -3.68 5.59 17.64
C LEU A 221 -4.26 5.96 16.27
N ASP A 222 -5.43 6.61 16.26
CA ASP A 222 -6.15 6.98 15.03
C ASP A 222 -5.52 8.15 14.26
N THR A 223 -4.49 8.79 14.82
CA THR A 223 -3.75 9.89 14.21
C THR A 223 -2.38 9.41 13.74
N MET A 224 -2.03 9.72 12.49
CA MET A 224 -0.71 9.41 11.94
C MET A 224 0.41 10.05 12.76
N THR A 225 1.40 9.25 13.16
CA THR A 225 2.65 9.72 13.77
C THR A 225 3.66 10.15 12.70
N GLN A 226 4.80 10.71 13.11
CA GLN A 226 5.88 11.04 12.19
C GLN A 226 6.56 9.78 11.62
N ASP A 227 6.63 8.70 12.39
CA ASP A 227 7.21 7.42 11.94
C ASP A 227 6.15 6.60 11.19
N PRO A 228 6.31 6.31 9.89
CA PRO A 228 5.39 5.44 9.16
C PRO A 228 5.28 4.03 9.70
N ALA A 229 6.33 3.48 10.33
CA ALA A 229 6.34 2.13 10.86
C ALA A 229 5.31 1.93 11.98
N ASP A 230 5.01 2.98 12.75
CA ASP A 230 3.99 2.99 13.81
C ASP A 230 2.59 2.58 13.32
N HIS A 231 2.31 2.69 12.02
CA HIS A 231 1.03 2.29 11.44
C HIS A 231 1.20 1.31 10.29
N GLY A 232 2.28 0.51 10.33
CA GLY A 232 2.56 -0.49 9.29
C GLY A 232 2.68 0.13 7.90
N TYR A 233 3.25 1.33 7.82
CA TYR A 233 3.41 2.11 6.59
C TYR A 233 2.11 2.53 5.90
N VAL A 234 0.95 2.38 6.56
CA VAL A 234 -0.32 2.88 6.04
C VAL A 234 -0.33 4.41 6.08
N SER A 235 -0.88 5.03 5.05
CA SER A 235 -1.10 6.47 4.98
C SER A 235 -2.59 6.79 5.06
N ALA A 236 -3.00 7.43 6.16
CA ALA A 236 -4.36 7.92 6.36
C ALA A 236 -4.53 9.39 5.89
N ARG A 237 -3.99 9.70 4.70
CA ARG A 237 -3.88 11.06 4.13
C ARG A 237 -5.20 11.76 3.81
N HIS A 238 -6.31 11.02 3.74
CA HIS A 238 -7.62 11.58 3.40
C HIS A 238 -8.50 11.71 4.64
N ASP A 239 -8.38 12.83 5.35
CA ASP A 239 -9.27 13.15 6.50
C ASP A 239 -9.19 12.07 7.59
N GLY A 240 -7.96 11.59 7.88
CA GLY A 240 -7.70 10.51 8.83
C GLY A 240 -8.09 9.12 8.33
N LYS A 241 -8.29 8.96 7.01
CA LYS A 241 -8.63 7.68 6.38
C LYS A 241 -7.64 7.29 5.31
N ALA A 242 -7.35 6.00 5.25
CA ALA A 242 -6.58 5.36 4.21
C ALA A 242 -7.51 4.86 3.10
N VAL A 243 -7.02 4.90 1.86
CA VAL A 243 -7.68 4.25 0.73
C VAL A 243 -7.30 2.78 0.79
N THR A 244 -8.28 1.88 0.76
CA THR A 244 -8.06 0.43 0.74
C THR A 244 -8.70 -0.19 -0.50
N ALA A 245 -8.10 -1.26 -1.01
CA ALA A 245 -8.62 -2.08 -2.10
C ALA A 245 -8.65 -3.55 -1.68
N MET A 246 -9.83 -4.15 -1.81
CA MET A 246 -10.09 -5.53 -1.40
C MET A 246 -10.01 -6.49 -2.60
N ALA A 247 -9.81 -7.77 -2.33
CA ALA A 247 -9.61 -8.79 -3.36
C ALA A 247 -10.78 -8.90 -4.36
N ASP A 248 -11.99 -8.58 -3.96
CA ASP A 248 -13.17 -8.53 -4.84
C ASP A 248 -13.18 -7.34 -5.81
N GLY A 249 -12.27 -6.37 -5.66
CA GLY A 249 -12.19 -5.14 -6.46
C GLY A 249 -12.88 -3.93 -5.83
N SER A 250 -13.54 -4.10 -4.69
CA SER A 250 -14.14 -3.00 -3.96
C SER A 250 -13.06 -2.12 -3.31
N THR A 251 -13.38 -0.84 -3.14
CA THR A 251 -12.50 0.16 -2.53
C THR A 251 -13.25 0.99 -1.51
N SER A 252 -12.58 1.35 -0.43
CA SER A 252 -13.17 2.10 0.70
C SER A 252 -12.15 3.04 1.33
N LEU A 253 -12.68 4.08 1.99
CA LEU A 253 -11.91 4.92 2.91
C LEU A 253 -12.10 4.42 4.33
N GLU A 254 -11.00 4.02 4.98
CA GLU A 254 -11.04 3.36 6.29
C GLU A 254 -10.14 4.08 7.30
N THR A 255 -10.59 4.15 8.54
CA THR A 255 -9.75 4.65 9.64
C THR A 255 -8.75 3.58 10.08
N LEU A 256 -7.69 3.99 10.77
CA LEU A 256 -6.70 3.05 11.31
C LEU A 256 -7.34 2.07 12.29
N SER A 257 -8.26 2.51 13.14
CA SER A 257 -9.04 1.60 14.00
C SER A 257 -9.85 0.55 13.24
N GLN A 258 -10.40 0.88 12.07
CA GLN A 258 -11.10 -0.08 11.21
C GLN A 258 -10.12 -1.08 10.58
N MET A 259 -8.98 -0.58 10.11
CA MET A 259 -7.92 -1.42 9.56
C MET A 259 -7.23 -2.28 10.61
N ALA A 260 -7.27 -1.92 11.89
CA ALA A 260 -6.64 -2.67 12.98
C ALA A 260 -7.37 -3.97 13.37
N ASP A 261 -8.01 -4.63 12.41
CA ASP A 261 -8.68 -5.92 12.54
C ASP A 261 -8.00 -6.93 11.63
N MET A 262 -7.36 -7.95 12.21
CA MET A 262 -6.59 -8.95 11.47
C MET A 262 -7.40 -9.71 10.44
N ARG A 263 -8.73 -9.78 10.57
CA ARG A 263 -9.64 -10.38 9.57
C ARG A 263 -9.67 -9.61 8.24
N ARG A 264 -9.08 -8.42 8.21
CA ARG A 264 -8.88 -7.61 6.99
C ARG A 264 -7.53 -7.86 6.33
N TRP A 265 -6.56 -8.42 7.06
CA TRP A 265 -5.19 -8.61 6.57
C TRP A 265 -4.89 -10.05 6.21
N ALA A 266 -5.32 -10.99 7.05
CA ALA A 266 -5.11 -12.42 6.86
C ALA A 266 -6.46 -13.11 6.66
N ASP A 267 -6.62 -13.85 5.56
CA ASP A 267 -7.88 -14.53 5.25
C ASP A 267 -8.23 -15.66 6.23
N MET A 268 -7.22 -16.18 6.94
CA MET A 268 -7.37 -17.19 7.99
C MET A 268 -7.67 -16.62 9.38
N ALA A 269 -7.55 -15.31 9.58
CA ALA A 269 -7.81 -14.69 10.86
C ALA A 269 -9.30 -14.81 11.21
N TRP A 270 -9.59 -15.27 12.44
CA TRP A 270 -10.96 -15.47 12.94
C TRP A 270 -11.36 -14.48 14.03
N LYS A 271 -10.39 -13.77 14.64
CA LYS A 271 -10.60 -12.70 15.62
C LYS A 271 -9.81 -11.44 15.24
N ARG A 272 -10.17 -10.31 15.88
CA ARG A 272 -9.59 -8.98 15.59
C ARG A 272 -8.08 -8.93 15.87
N ASP A 273 -7.68 -9.55 16.96
CA ASP A 273 -6.34 -9.61 17.54
C ASP A 273 -5.66 -10.96 17.27
N TRP A 274 -5.98 -11.57 16.12
CA TRP A 274 -5.45 -12.89 15.77
C TRP A 274 -3.95 -12.83 15.52
N VAL A 275 -3.22 -13.79 16.10
CA VAL A 275 -1.80 -14.05 15.85
C VAL A 275 -1.65 -15.49 15.37
N LEU A 276 -0.63 -15.74 14.55
CA LEU A 276 -0.42 -17.06 13.92
C LEU A 276 0.04 -18.12 14.95
N MET A 277 0.83 -17.71 15.93
CA MET A 277 1.23 -18.52 17.08
C MET A 277 0.45 -18.05 18.31
N ASP A 278 -0.61 -18.79 18.66
CA ASP A 278 -1.36 -18.66 19.92
C ASP A 278 -1.19 -19.96 20.72
#